data_AF-A0AA39M1H8-F1
#
_entry.id   AF-A0AA39M1H8-F1
#
_cell.length_a   1.000
_cell.length_b   1.000
_cell.length_c   1.000
_cell.angle_alpha   90.00
_cell.angle_beta   90.00
_cell.angle_gamma   90.00
#
_symmetry.space_group_name_H-M   'P 1'
#
loop_
_entity.id
_entity.type
_entity.pdbx_description
1 polymer ?
#
loop_
_entity_poly.entity_id
_entity_poly.type
_entity_poly.pdbx_seq_one_letter_code
_entity_poly.pdbx_strand_id
1 'polypeptide(L)'
;MKPSNSRPSNHSRAGGVKNKPKMKKDTAYKRAQAAYHRIQEERRKEAEDRQKKKEEREKAIEGYMSIKKKMNKALKKRTKKGQPKLNAQVEVLLEKIEKRVVKK
;
A
#
# COMPACT_ATOMS: atom_id res chain seq x y z
N MET A 1 -0.36 -77.46 -58.63
CA MET A 1 0.77 -76.54 -58.40
C MET A 1 0.33 -75.13 -58.81
N LYS A 2 0.40 -74.13 -57.93
CA LYS A 2 0.22 -72.70 -58.25
C LYS A 2 1.37 -71.92 -57.60
N PRO A 3 2.00 -70.94 -58.28
CA PRO A 3 3.20 -70.29 -57.77
C PRO A 3 2.87 -69.25 -56.69
N SER A 4 3.76 -69.14 -55.71
CA SER A 4 3.77 -68.16 -54.62
C SER A 4 4.18 -66.78 -55.13
N ASN A 5 3.28 -65.80 -55.05
CA ASN A 5 3.67 -64.38 -55.19
C ASN A 5 3.92 -63.78 -53.81
N SER A 6 5.14 -63.28 -53.62
CA SER A 6 5.64 -62.55 -52.45
C SER A 6 5.08 -61.12 -52.37
N ARG A 7 4.68 -60.75 -51.13
CA ARG A 7 4.40 -59.44 -50.49
C ARG A 7 4.91 -58.15 -51.19
N PRO A 8 4.30 -56.95 -50.94
CA PRO A 8 3.94 -56.48 -49.60
C PRO A 8 2.58 -55.78 -49.43
N SER A 9 1.90 -56.09 -48.33
CA SER A 9 0.71 -55.39 -47.86
C SER A 9 1.10 -54.05 -47.24
N ASN A 10 0.82 -52.97 -47.96
CA ASN A 10 0.97 -51.58 -47.53
C ASN A 10 -0.02 -51.30 -46.38
N HIS A 11 0.42 -51.42 -45.13
CA HIS A 11 -0.36 -50.96 -43.98
C HIS A 11 0.00 -49.51 -43.68
N SER A 12 -0.73 -48.61 -44.31
CA SER A 12 -0.89 -47.22 -43.86
C SER A 12 -1.46 -47.23 -42.45
N ARG A 13 -0.59 -47.14 -41.43
CA ARG A 13 -1.04 -47.00 -40.04
C ARG A 13 -0.58 -45.67 -39.48
N ALA A 14 -1.51 -44.72 -39.64
CA ALA A 14 -1.89 -43.66 -38.71
C ALA A 14 -0.77 -42.81 -38.09
N GLY A 15 -0.90 -41.50 -38.30
CA GLY A 15 -0.02 -40.46 -37.79
C GLY A 15 0.47 -40.67 -36.36
N GLY A 16 1.79 -40.56 -36.19
CA GLY A 16 2.42 -40.45 -34.89
C GLY A 16 1.93 -39.18 -34.19
N VAL A 17 0.97 -39.35 -33.28
CA VAL A 17 0.59 -38.30 -32.34
C VAL A 17 1.82 -38.06 -31.45
N LYS A 18 2.54 -36.97 -31.72
CA LYS A 18 3.61 -36.47 -30.83
C LYS A 18 2.94 -36.13 -29.50
N ASN A 19 2.98 -37.05 -28.54
CA ASN A 19 2.56 -36.78 -27.16
C ASN A 19 3.46 -35.68 -26.60
N LYS A 20 2.98 -34.43 -26.62
CA LYS A 20 3.63 -33.33 -25.92
C LYS A 20 3.72 -33.71 -24.44
N PRO A 21 4.88 -33.56 -23.76
CA PRO A 21 4.98 -33.84 -22.35
C PRO A 21 3.96 -32.97 -21.60
N LYS A 22 3.02 -33.60 -20.89
CA LYS A 22 2.05 -32.88 -20.06
C LYS A 22 2.86 -32.13 -18.99
N MET A 23 2.90 -30.80 -19.05
CA MET A 23 3.47 -29.99 -17.96
C MET A 23 2.80 -30.44 -16.65
N LYS A 24 3.61 -30.85 -15.67
CA LYS A 24 3.12 -31.28 -14.37
C LYS A 24 2.35 -30.12 -13.75
N LYS A 25 1.02 -30.21 -13.72
CA LYS A 25 0.17 -29.22 -13.04
C LYS A 25 0.58 -29.23 -11.56
N ASP A 26 0.84 -28.06 -10.99
CA ASP A 26 1.06 -27.95 -9.56
C ASP A 26 -0.11 -28.58 -8.81
N THR A 27 0.20 -29.34 -7.76
CA THR A 27 -0.82 -29.96 -6.92
C THR A 27 -1.69 -28.86 -6.32
N ALA A 28 -2.97 -29.16 -6.07
CA ALA A 28 -3.89 -28.22 -5.44
C ALA A 28 -3.30 -27.60 -4.16
N TYR A 29 -2.56 -28.41 -3.40
CA TYR A 29 -1.81 -27.99 -2.22
C TYR A 29 -0.78 -26.90 -2.50
N LYS A 30 0.09 -27.06 -3.52
CA LYS A 30 1.10 -26.05 -3.89
C LYS A 30 0.45 -24.73 -4.31
N ARG A 31 -0.67 -24.79 -5.04
CA ARG A 31 -1.43 -23.60 -5.42
C ARG A 31 -2.05 -22.89 -4.21
N ALA A 32 -2.60 -23.65 -3.27
CA ALA A 32 -3.14 -23.12 -2.02
C ALA A 32 -2.04 -22.45 -1.17
N GLN A 33 -0.87 -23.08 -1.06
CA GLN A 33 0.28 -22.51 -0.34
C GLN A 33 0.76 -21.20 -1.00
N ALA A 34 0.91 -21.16 -2.31
CA ALA A 34 1.29 -19.95 -3.02
C ALA A 34 0.26 -18.82 -2.86
N ALA A 35 -1.04 -19.13 -2.91
CA ALA A 35 -2.10 -18.16 -2.67
C ALA A 35 -2.08 -17.62 -1.23
N TYR A 36 -1.84 -18.49 -0.24
CA TYR A 36 -1.71 -18.09 1.16
C TYR A 36 -0.56 -17.10 1.36
N HIS A 37 0.63 -17.38 0.83
CA HIS A 37 1.77 -16.47 0.95
C HIS A 37 1.50 -15.12 0.28
N ARG A 38 0.88 -15.10 -0.90
CA ARG A 38 0.49 -13.85 -1.57
C ARG A 38 -0.46 -13.01 -0.71
N ILE A 39 -1.49 -13.63 -0.15
CA ILE A 39 -2.45 -12.93 0.73
C ILE A 39 -1.76 -12.38 1.97
N GLN A 40 -0.81 -13.12 2.56
CA GLN A 40 -0.05 -12.64 3.72
C GLN A 40 0.85 -11.45 3.36
N GLU A 41 1.53 -11.49 2.22
CA GLU A 41 2.36 -10.39 1.74
C GLU A 41 1.53 -9.13 1.44
N GLU A 42 0.38 -9.29 0.78
CA GLU A 42 -0.56 -8.19 0.52
C GLU A 42 -1.06 -7.56 1.82
N ARG A 43 -1.46 -8.39 2.80
CA ARG A 43 -1.89 -7.90 4.12
C ARG A 43 -0.78 -7.15 4.84
N ARG A 44 0.47 -7.63 4.77
CA ARG A 44 1.63 -6.96 5.38
C ARG A 44 1.85 -5.60 4.74
N LYS A 45 1.86 -5.53 3.41
CA LYS A 45 2.01 -4.29 2.65
C LYS A 45 0.89 -3.29 2.98
N GLU A 46 -0.35 -3.75 3.02
CA GLU A 46 -1.49 -2.90 3.36
C GLU A 46 -1.42 -2.38 4.80
N ALA A 47 -0.96 -3.20 5.75
CA ALA A 47 -0.73 -2.78 7.12
C ALA A 47 0.36 -1.70 7.23
N GLU A 48 1.49 -1.87 6.52
CA GLU A 48 2.56 -0.88 6.46
C GLU A 48 2.07 0.46 5.87
N ASP A 49 1.29 0.41 4.79
CA ASP A 49 0.74 1.61 4.15
C ASP A 49 -0.29 2.32 5.04
N ARG A 50 -1.14 1.57 5.75
CA ARG A 50 -2.07 2.14 6.74
C ARG A 50 -1.33 2.79 7.90
N GLN A 51 -0.26 2.17 8.39
CA GLN A 51 0.54 2.70 9.49
C GLN A 51 1.22 4.01 9.09
N LYS A 52 1.84 4.07 7.90
CA LYS A 52 2.42 5.33 7.38
C LYS A 52 1.41 6.46 7.28
N LYS A 53 0.23 6.19 6.69
CA LYS A 53 -0.86 7.18 6.60
C LYS A 53 -1.35 7.65 7.96
N LYS A 54 -1.43 6.74 8.93
CA LYS A 54 -1.81 7.06 10.31
C LYS A 54 -0.78 7.99 10.96
N GLU A 55 0.50 7.67 10.83
CA GLU A 55 1.59 8.49 11.37
C GLU A 55 1.64 9.89 10.75
N GLU A 56 1.45 10.00 9.43
CA GLU A 56 1.38 11.30 8.74
C GLU A 56 0.22 12.15 9.28
N ARG A 57 -0.95 11.53 9.46
CA ARG A 57 -2.14 12.19 10.01
C ARG A 57 -1.90 12.64 11.47
N GLU A 58 -1.32 11.77 12.28
CA GLU A 58 -1.03 12.06 13.68
C GLU A 58 -0.01 13.21 13.81
N LYS A 59 1.07 13.21 13.02
CA LYS A 59 2.05 14.31 12.99
C LYS A 59 1.40 15.63 12.58
N ALA A 60 0.51 15.62 11.60
CA ALA A 60 -0.21 16.84 11.19
C ALA A 60 -1.13 17.37 12.31
N ILE A 61 -1.86 16.48 12.99
CA ILE A 61 -2.73 16.83 14.12
C ILE A 61 -1.91 17.35 15.29
N GLU A 62 -0.80 16.70 15.63
CA GLU A 62 0.09 17.10 16.72
C GLU A 62 0.71 18.47 16.47
N GLY A 63 1.18 18.72 15.24
CA GLY A 63 1.65 20.02 14.80
C GLY A 63 0.59 21.11 14.99
N TYR A 64 -0.63 20.86 14.52
CA TYR A 64 -1.75 21.79 14.72
C TYR A 64 -2.09 22.03 16.19
N MET A 65 -2.19 20.96 16.99
CA MET A 65 -2.54 21.03 18.42
C MET A 65 -1.47 21.79 19.21
N SER A 66 -0.19 21.56 18.93
CA SER A 66 0.92 22.23 19.61
C SER A 66 0.91 23.74 19.35
N ILE A 67 0.73 24.16 18.09
CA ILE A 67 0.59 25.57 17.71
C ILE A 67 -0.65 26.17 18.38
N LYS A 68 -1.81 25.51 18.28
CA LYS A 68 -3.06 25.96 18.90
C LYS A 68 -2.90 26.16 20.40
N LYS A 69 -2.22 25.24 21.09
CA LYS A 69 -1.95 25.32 22.54
C LYS A 69 -1.05 26.51 22.89
N LYS A 70 0.03 26.74 22.13
CA LYS A 70 0.93 27.89 22.30
C LYS A 70 0.18 29.21 22.14
N MET A 71 -0.60 29.35 21.06
CA MET A 71 -1.41 30.54 20.80
C MET A 71 -2.44 30.79 21.89
N ASN A 72 -3.18 29.75 22.31
CA ASN A 72 -4.14 29.86 23.41
C ASN A 72 -3.47 30.28 24.73
N LYS A 73 -2.26 29.79 25.02
CA LYS A 73 -1.49 30.20 26.21
C LYS A 73 -1.12 31.68 26.17
N ALA A 74 -0.69 32.19 25.02
CA ALA A 74 -0.36 33.59 24.83
C ALA A 74 -1.61 34.49 24.94
N LEU A 75 -2.72 34.10 24.31
CA LEU A 75 -3.99 34.85 24.36
C LEU A 75 -4.61 34.92 25.77
N LYS A 76 -4.47 33.84 26.55
CA LYS A 76 -4.95 33.78 27.94
C LYS A 76 -4.04 34.52 28.93
N LYS A 77 -2.88 35.02 28.50
CA LYS A 77 -1.92 35.69 29.38
C LYS A 77 -2.49 37.02 29.88
N ARG A 78 -2.54 37.17 31.20
CA ARG A 78 -3.05 38.34 31.90
C ARG A 78 -2.00 38.91 32.86
N THR A 79 -2.12 40.19 33.18
CA THR A 79 -1.32 40.84 34.22
C THR A 79 -1.78 40.42 35.61
N LYS A 80 -1.03 40.76 36.66
CA LYS A 80 -1.44 40.48 38.07
C LYS A 80 -2.81 41.08 38.41
N LYS A 81 -3.18 42.19 37.76
CA LYS A 81 -4.48 42.87 37.90
C LYS A 81 -5.57 42.29 36.97
N GLY A 82 -5.33 41.17 36.32
CA GLY A 82 -6.30 40.48 35.45
C GLY A 82 -6.46 41.05 34.04
N GLN A 83 -5.79 42.17 33.71
CA GLN A 83 -5.87 42.76 32.38
C GLN A 83 -5.19 41.88 31.33
N PRO A 84 -5.72 41.79 30.10
CA PRO A 84 -5.05 41.08 29.02
C PRO A 84 -3.68 41.68 28.70
N LYS A 85 -2.67 40.83 28.46
CA LYS A 85 -1.33 41.30 28.06
C LYS A 85 -1.29 41.54 26.55
N LEU A 86 -1.49 42.79 26.12
CA LEU A 86 -1.62 43.19 24.71
C LEU A 86 -0.48 42.66 23.83
N ASN A 87 0.78 42.85 24.23
CA ASN A 87 1.95 42.42 23.43
C ASN A 87 1.90 40.93 23.09
N ALA A 88 1.49 40.08 24.04
CA ALA A 88 1.38 38.64 23.82
C ALA A 88 0.23 38.28 22.86
N GLN A 89 -0.81 39.11 22.78
CA GLN A 89 -1.90 38.92 21.82
C GLN A 89 -1.49 39.39 20.42
N VAL A 90 -0.76 40.52 20.34
CA VAL A 90 -0.23 41.06 19.08
C VAL A 90 0.74 40.08 18.44
N GLU A 91 1.65 39.46 19.20
CA GLU A 91 2.55 38.41 18.69
C GLU A 91 1.78 37.27 18.00
N VAL A 92 0.68 36.80 18.61
CA VAL A 92 -0.18 35.75 18.02
C VAL A 92 -0.86 36.20 16.73
N LEU A 93 -1.23 37.48 16.63
CA LEU A 93 -1.81 38.07 15.43
C LEU A 93 -0.78 38.18 14.30
N LEU A 94 0.43 38.63 14.61
CA LEU A 94 1.54 38.72 13.66
C LEU A 94 1.88 37.33 13.07
N GLU A 95 2.02 36.32 13.93
CA GLU A 95 2.28 34.94 13.50
C GLU A 95 1.17 34.41 12.56
N LYS A 96 -0.10 34.78 12.81
CA LYS A 96 -1.22 34.40 11.91
C LYS A 96 -1.14 35.11 10.56
N ILE A 97 -0.74 36.38 10.53
CA ILE A 97 -0.59 37.15 9.29
C ILE A 97 0.57 36.57 8.47
N GLU A 98 1.73 36.37 9.08
CA GLU A 98 2.90 35.75 8.44
C GLU A 98 2.55 34.39 7.84
N LYS A 99 1.89 33.51 8.60
CA LYS A 99 1.45 32.20 8.09
C LYS A 99 0.47 32.29 6.92
N ARG A 100 -0.32 33.36 6.82
CA ARG A 100 -1.23 33.58 5.68
C ARG A 100 -0.49 34.11 4.46
N VAL A 101 0.53 34.93 4.67
CA VAL A 101 1.37 35.50 3.60
C VAL A 101 2.29 34.42 3.03
N VAL A 102 2.98 33.64 3.87
CA VAL A 102 3.93 32.58 3.46
C VAL A 102 3.25 31.38 2.80
N LYS A 103 1.95 31.18 3.03
CA LYS A 103 1.16 30.11 2.38
C LYS A 103 0.62 30.48 1.00
N LYS A 104 0.73 31.74 0.58
CA LYS A 104 0.47 32.16 -0.80
C LYS A 104 1.70 31.90 -1.65
#